data_AF-A0A7J7IF94-F1
#
_entry.id   AF-A0A7J7IF94-F1
#
_cell.length_a   1.000
_cell.length_b   1.000
_cell.length_c   1.000
_cell.angle_alpha   90.00
_cell.angle_beta   90.00
_cell.angle_gamma   90.00
#
_symmetry.space_group_name_H-M   'P 1'
#
loop_
_entity.id
_entity.type
_entity.pdbx_description
1 polymer ?
#
loop_
_entity_poly.entity_id
_entity_poly.type
_entity_poly.pdbx_seq_one_letter_code
_entity_poly.pdbx_strand_id
1 'polypeptide(L)'
;MGEAYLLTIARAESQQLSPETLMRLSLGATETFALARAQLQGLRETHTQAAGGKKQLEFPPEAGYAAAAELGELLCRARCFYYQALVHEANTSPRQTTGIRGKCIRLLEQALRELDRGRTRRLLREGAFRFLVAPMSAKSLRHWHELLQNKLERCQRENDLVYLEPVPEAVPIVAASEALYPFDPIEYAFTDSLTPHASTNGHGAEPEEPRSAAHRSMNTSSQSIGGTFR
;
A
#
# COMPACT_ATOMS: atom_id res chain seq x y z
N MET A 1 5.50 2.73 -5.81
CA MET A 1 4.15 2.12 -5.75
C MET A 1 3.60 1.97 -4.33
N GLY A 2 4.17 1.14 -3.43
CA GLY A 2 3.60 0.92 -2.09
C GLY A 2 3.32 2.19 -1.26
N GLU A 3 4.21 3.20 -1.33
CA GLU A 3 3.99 4.49 -0.67
C GLU A 3 2.87 5.32 -1.29
N ALA A 4 2.67 5.22 -2.62
CA ALA A 4 1.55 5.86 -3.29
C ALA A 4 0.23 5.22 -2.85
N TYR A 5 0.20 3.90 -2.62
CA TYR A 5 -0.93 3.25 -1.96
C TYR A 5 -1.13 3.78 -0.53
N LEU A 6 -0.09 3.97 0.29
CA LEU A 6 -0.26 4.55 1.64
C LEU A 6 -0.91 5.94 1.61
N LEU A 7 -0.48 6.80 0.69
CA LEU A 7 -1.09 8.12 0.49
C LEU A 7 -2.55 8.02 0.01
N THR A 8 -2.84 7.13 -0.93
CA THR A 8 -4.20 6.88 -1.42
C THR A 8 -5.11 6.30 -0.34
N ILE A 9 -4.62 5.40 0.51
CA ILE A 9 -5.39 4.88 1.65
C ILE A 9 -5.67 6.01 2.65
N ALA A 10 -4.69 6.84 3.00
CA ALA A 10 -4.91 7.97 3.91
C ALA A 10 -5.95 8.97 3.36
N ARG A 11 -5.94 9.22 2.05
CA ARG A 11 -6.98 10.02 1.37
C ARG A 11 -8.35 9.33 1.41
N ALA A 12 -8.41 8.04 1.11
CA ALA A 12 -9.64 7.25 1.16
C ALA A 12 -10.24 7.19 2.59
N GLU A 13 -9.40 7.07 3.61
CA GLU A 13 -9.76 7.16 5.03
C GLU A 13 -10.37 8.54 5.35
N SER A 14 -9.74 9.64 4.91
CA SER A 14 -10.28 11.01 5.10
C SER A 14 -11.60 11.27 4.36
N GLN A 15 -11.82 10.57 3.23
CA GLN A 15 -13.04 10.64 2.43
C GLN A 15 -14.11 9.64 2.88
N GLN A 16 -13.84 8.85 3.93
CA GLN A 16 -14.75 7.83 4.48
C GLN A 16 -15.24 6.84 3.40
N LEU A 17 -14.36 6.42 2.49
CA LEU A 17 -14.68 5.41 1.49
C LEU A 17 -15.02 4.06 2.15
N SER A 18 -15.69 3.18 1.41
CA SER A 18 -16.19 1.93 1.97
C SER A 18 -15.06 1.06 2.55
N PRO A 19 -15.33 0.27 3.62
CA PRO A 19 -14.35 -0.67 4.15
C PRO A 19 -13.81 -1.64 3.09
N GLU A 20 -14.61 -1.99 2.08
CA GLU A 20 -14.17 -2.83 0.97
C GLU A 20 -13.12 -2.13 0.09
N THR A 21 -13.34 -0.86 -0.27
CA THR A 21 -12.34 -0.08 -1.02
C THR A 21 -11.04 0.05 -0.21
N LEU A 22 -11.16 0.32 1.10
CA LEU A 22 -10.00 0.44 2.00
C LEU A 22 -9.25 -0.89 2.17
N MET A 23 -9.96 -2.02 2.21
CA MET A 23 -9.39 -3.38 2.21
C MET A 23 -8.60 -3.64 0.92
N ARG A 24 -9.18 -3.37 -0.26
CA ARG A 24 -8.52 -3.60 -1.56
C ARG A 24 -7.28 -2.73 -1.74
N LEU A 25 -7.33 -1.45 -1.35
CA LEU A 25 -6.16 -0.56 -1.37
C LEU A 25 -5.06 -1.03 -0.41
N SER A 26 -5.43 -1.48 0.79
CA SER A 26 -4.49 -2.05 1.77
C SER A 26 -3.84 -3.34 1.27
N LEU A 27 -4.55 -4.14 0.47
CA LEU A 27 -4.00 -5.35 -0.11
C LEU A 27 -2.93 -5.04 -1.16
N GLY A 28 -3.21 -4.14 -2.12
CA GLY A 28 -2.22 -3.70 -3.10
C GLY A 28 -0.98 -3.05 -2.46
N ALA A 29 -1.16 -2.33 -1.35
CA ALA A 29 -0.05 -1.85 -0.53
C ALA A 29 0.77 -3.01 0.09
N THR A 30 0.09 -4.01 0.65
CA THR A 30 0.74 -5.19 1.25
C THR A 30 1.56 -5.97 0.23
N GLU A 31 0.99 -6.24 -0.95
CA GLU A 31 1.65 -6.96 -2.04
C GLU A 31 2.88 -6.21 -2.56
N THR A 32 2.76 -4.90 -2.79
CA THR A 32 3.87 -4.08 -3.27
C THR A 32 5.00 -3.93 -2.24
N PHE A 33 4.70 -3.87 -0.94
CA PHE A 33 5.74 -3.90 0.11
C PHE A 33 6.35 -5.29 0.31
N ALA A 34 5.58 -6.37 0.18
CA ALA A 34 6.09 -7.73 0.25
C ALA A 34 7.07 -8.03 -0.91
N LEU A 35 6.72 -7.60 -2.13
CA LEU A 35 7.61 -7.66 -3.30
C LEU A 35 8.91 -6.87 -3.07
N ALA A 36 8.80 -5.63 -2.58
CA ALA A 36 9.97 -4.80 -2.26
C ALA A 36 10.86 -5.47 -1.19
N ARG A 37 10.28 -6.04 -0.14
CA ARG A 37 11.05 -6.78 0.88
C ARG A 37 11.75 -8.00 0.29
N ALA A 38 11.07 -8.79 -0.55
CA ALA A 38 11.66 -9.97 -1.17
C ALA A 38 12.85 -9.61 -2.08
N GLN A 39 12.72 -8.55 -2.88
CA GLN A 39 13.81 -8.04 -3.71
C GLN A 39 15.01 -7.55 -2.88
N LEU A 40 14.76 -6.77 -1.82
CA LEU A 40 15.81 -6.28 -0.92
C LEU A 40 16.48 -7.41 -0.10
N GLN A 41 15.76 -8.48 0.23
CA GLN A 41 16.35 -9.68 0.84
C GLN A 41 17.28 -10.41 -0.12
N GLY A 42 16.88 -10.63 -1.38
CA GLY A 42 17.73 -11.24 -2.40
C GLY A 42 18.99 -10.43 -2.73
N LEU A 43 18.90 -9.09 -2.75
CA LEU A 43 20.07 -8.21 -2.89
C LEU A 43 21.03 -8.38 -1.72
N ARG A 44 20.53 -8.36 -0.48
CA ARG A 44 21.37 -8.57 0.71
C ARG A 44 22.09 -9.92 0.70
N GLU A 45 21.38 -10.99 0.32
CA GLU A 45 21.95 -12.35 0.25
C GLU A 45 23.06 -12.44 -0.79
N THR A 46 22.84 -11.92 -2.00
CA THR A 46 23.86 -11.87 -3.05
C THR A 46 25.05 -10.98 -2.68
N HIS A 47 24.84 -9.84 -2.01
CA HIS A 47 25.92 -9.02 -1.46
C HIS A 47 26.74 -9.76 -0.39
N THR A 48 26.13 -10.52 0.52
CA THR A 48 26.89 -11.34 1.49
C THR A 48 27.70 -12.46 0.85
N GLN A 49 27.29 -12.98 -0.31
CA GLN A 49 28.06 -13.98 -1.05
C GLN A 49 29.20 -13.34 -1.87
N ALA A 50 28.96 -12.18 -2.50
CA ALA A 50 29.97 -11.43 -3.25
C ALA A 50 31.05 -10.78 -2.35
N ALA A 51 30.77 -10.56 -1.06
CA ALA A 51 31.71 -10.01 -0.09
C ALA A 51 33.00 -10.85 0.11
N GLY A 52 33.05 -12.09 -0.40
CA GLY A 52 34.28 -12.88 -0.47
C GLY A 52 35.32 -12.38 -1.50
N GLY A 53 34.97 -11.46 -2.41
CA GLY A 53 35.88 -11.07 -3.50
C GLY A 53 35.57 -9.75 -4.22
N LYS A 54 36.14 -8.65 -3.69
CA LYS A 54 36.36 -7.32 -4.32
C LYS A 54 35.14 -6.41 -4.52
N LYS A 55 35.37 -5.14 -4.18
CA LYS A 55 34.52 -3.94 -4.36
C LYS A 55 33.13 -4.00 -3.69
N GLN A 56 33.08 -3.52 -2.45
CA GLN A 56 31.85 -2.94 -1.89
C GLN A 56 31.38 -1.77 -2.78
N LEU A 57 30.08 -1.71 -3.05
CA LEU A 57 29.44 -0.54 -3.66
C LEU A 57 29.36 0.60 -2.64
N GLU A 58 29.51 1.84 -3.11
CA GLU A 58 29.78 3.02 -2.26
C GLU A 58 28.58 3.49 -1.40
N PHE A 59 27.41 2.87 -1.52
CA PHE A 59 26.19 3.27 -0.82
C PHE A 59 25.46 2.06 -0.24
N PRO A 60 25.35 1.93 1.10
CA PRO A 60 24.55 0.88 1.75
C PRO A 60 23.25 1.46 2.37
N PRO A 61 22.22 1.83 1.58
CA PRO A 61 20.92 2.23 2.11
C PRO A 61 19.99 1.02 2.40
N GLU A 62 20.42 -0.20 2.05
CA GLU A 62 19.58 -1.40 1.99
C GLU A 62 18.85 -1.73 3.30
N ALA A 63 19.53 -1.63 4.44
CA ALA A 63 18.95 -1.99 5.74
C ALA A 63 17.76 -1.08 6.11
N GLY A 64 17.83 0.21 5.78
CA GLY A 64 16.78 1.18 6.04
C GLY A 64 15.55 0.94 5.17
N TYR A 65 15.75 0.71 3.87
CA TYR A 65 14.68 0.37 2.94
C TYR A 65 14.07 -1.01 3.23
N ALA A 66 14.86 -2.00 3.62
CA ALA A 66 14.35 -3.32 4.01
C ALA A 66 13.47 -3.25 5.27
N ALA A 67 13.90 -2.48 6.28
CA ALA A 67 13.09 -2.25 7.48
C ALA A 67 11.82 -1.43 7.18
N ALA A 68 11.89 -0.47 6.25
CA ALA A 68 10.71 0.27 5.78
C ALA A 68 9.73 -0.61 5.00
N ALA A 69 10.21 -1.50 4.13
CA ALA A 69 9.38 -2.46 3.41
C ALA A 69 8.73 -3.48 4.37
N GLU A 70 9.47 -4.01 5.34
CA GLU A 70 8.92 -4.88 6.38
C GLU A 70 7.84 -4.16 7.21
N LEU A 71 8.08 -2.90 7.61
CA LEU A 71 7.09 -2.11 8.37
C LEU A 71 5.84 -1.78 7.53
N GLY A 72 6.03 -1.47 6.25
CA GLY A 72 4.96 -1.22 5.28
C GLY A 72 4.06 -2.44 5.09
N GLU A 73 4.66 -3.61 4.84
CA GLU A 73 3.94 -4.88 4.70
C GLU A 73 3.08 -5.18 5.94
N LEU A 74 3.67 -5.06 7.14
CA LEU A 74 2.98 -5.40 8.40
C LEU A 74 1.79 -4.47 8.68
N LEU A 75 1.95 -3.16 8.50
CA LEU A 75 0.82 -2.24 8.73
C LEU A 75 -0.28 -2.46 7.69
N CYS A 76 0.08 -2.64 6.42
CA CYS A 76 -0.92 -2.83 5.36
C CYS A 76 -1.67 -4.16 5.55
N ARG A 77 -0.99 -5.24 5.96
CA ARG A 77 -1.63 -6.52 6.28
C ARG A 77 -2.57 -6.41 7.49
N ALA A 78 -2.16 -5.68 8.54
CA ALA A 78 -3.04 -5.40 9.67
C ALA A 78 -4.30 -4.61 9.27
N ARG A 79 -4.15 -3.63 8.36
CA ARG A 79 -5.27 -2.89 7.76
C ARG A 79 -6.18 -3.79 6.94
N CYS A 80 -5.65 -4.71 6.14
CA CYS A 80 -6.46 -5.69 5.39
C CYS A 80 -7.39 -6.48 6.33
N PHE A 81 -6.84 -7.06 7.40
CA PHE A 81 -7.62 -7.83 8.36
C PHE A 81 -8.66 -6.97 9.09
N TYR A 82 -8.32 -5.74 9.47
CA TYR A 82 -9.25 -4.78 10.07
C TYR A 82 -10.43 -4.46 9.14
N TYR A 83 -10.15 -4.07 7.90
CA TYR A 83 -11.18 -3.71 6.94
C TYR A 83 -12.01 -4.91 6.49
N GLN A 84 -11.43 -6.11 6.39
CA GLN A 84 -12.19 -7.35 6.17
C GLN A 84 -13.16 -7.64 7.33
N ALA A 85 -12.75 -7.42 8.58
CA ALA A 85 -13.66 -7.57 9.73
C ALA A 85 -14.82 -6.55 9.67
N LEU A 86 -14.58 -5.32 9.23
CA LEU A 86 -15.63 -4.33 9.01
C LEU A 86 -16.58 -4.70 7.85
N VAL A 87 -16.06 -5.25 6.74
CA VAL A 87 -16.90 -5.75 5.63
C VAL A 87 -17.80 -6.90 6.10
N HIS A 88 -17.27 -7.83 6.89
CA HIS A 88 -18.04 -8.94 7.44
C HIS A 88 -19.13 -8.47 8.43
N GLU A 89 -18.83 -7.49 9.28
CA GLU A 89 -19.79 -6.87 10.19
C GLU A 89 -20.88 -6.07 9.47
N ALA A 90 -20.53 -5.30 8.44
CA ALA A 90 -21.51 -4.54 7.65
C ALA A 90 -22.50 -5.47 6.92
N ASN A 91 -22.06 -6.67 6.54
CA ASN A 91 -22.87 -7.66 5.84
C ASN A 91 -23.63 -8.62 6.78
N THR A 92 -23.69 -8.36 8.10
CA THR A 92 -24.44 -9.21 9.05
C THR A 92 -25.66 -8.53 9.66
N SER A 93 -26.80 -9.22 9.56
CA SER A 93 -27.98 -8.87 10.36
C SER A 93 -27.77 -9.24 11.83
N PRO A 94 -28.09 -8.38 12.81
CA PRO A 94 -27.97 -8.71 14.24
C PRO A 94 -28.81 -9.91 14.69
N ARG A 95 -29.77 -10.37 13.86
CA ARG A 95 -30.67 -11.50 14.16
C ARG A 95 -30.17 -12.85 13.61
N GLN A 96 -28.99 -12.91 12.99
CA GLN A 96 -28.48 -14.11 12.35
C GLN A 96 -27.13 -14.54 12.95
N THR A 97 -27.10 -15.72 13.57
CA THR A 97 -25.87 -16.40 14.00
C THR A 97 -25.26 -17.14 12.81
N THR A 98 -24.28 -16.53 12.16
CA THR A 98 -23.68 -16.97 10.88
C THR A 98 -22.21 -17.36 11.00
N GLY A 99 -21.67 -17.38 12.22
CA GLY A 99 -20.24 -17.61 12.49
C GLY A 99 -19.37 -16.44 12.01
N ILE A 100 -19.95 -15.25 11.85
CA ILE A 100 -19.28 -14.07 11.32
C ILE A 100 -18.64 -13.21 12.42
N ARG A 101 -19.23 -13.12 13.61
CA ARG A 101 -18.61 -12.45 14.77
C ARG A 101 -17.36 -13.19 15.22
N GLY A 102 -17.40 -14.53 15.24
CA GLY A 102 -16.21 -15.37 15.45
C GLY A 102 -15.10 -15.07 14.44
N LYS A 103 -15.43 -14.96 13.14
CA LYS A 103 -14.46 -14.57 12.08
C LYS A 103 -13.89 -13.17 12.28
N CYS A 104 -14.72 -12.19 12.62
CA CYS A 104 -14.28 -10.82 12.91
C CYS A 104 -13.30 -10.78 14.09
N ILE A 105 -13.57 -11.53 15.17
CA ILE A 105 -12.64 -11.66 16.30
C ILE A 105 -11.29 -12.23 15.82
N ARG A 106 -11.28 -13.34 15.08
CA ARG A 106 -10.01 -13.94 14.60
C ARG A 106 -9.22 -13.00 13.68
N LEU A 107 -9.90 -12.24 12.81
CA LEU A 107 -9.26 -11.25 11.95
C LEU A 107 -8.61 -10.12 12.77
N LEU A 108 -9.30 -9.60 13.78
CA LEU A 108 -8.78 -8.52 14.64
C LEU A 108 -7.62 -9.00 15.52
N GLU A 109 -7.67 -10.24 16.02
CA GLU A 109 -6.53 -10.87 16.69
C GLU A 109 -5.31 -11.00 15.77
N GLN A 110 -5.50 -11.43 14.52
CA GLN A 110 -4.39 -11.51 13.57
C GLN A 110 -3.85 -10.12 13.21
N ALA A 111 -4.70 -9.10 13.06
CA ALA A 111 -4.28 -7.73 12.83
C ALA A 111 -3.36 -7.21 13.97
N LEU A 112 -3.69 -7.53 15.23
CA LEU A 112 -2.84 -7.19 16.38
C LEU A 112 -1.52 -7.96 16.41
N ARG A 113 -1.48 -9.20 15.89
CA ARG A 113 -0.24 -9.99 15.75
C ARG A 113 0.70 -9.44 14.67
N GLU A 114 0.17 -8.96 13.54
CA GLU A 114 0.98 -8.26 12.52
C GLU A 114 1.59 -6.97 13.10
N LEU A 115 0.83 -6.24 13.93
CA LEU A 115 1.30 -5.08 14.70
C LEU A 115 1.95 -5.46 16.05
N ASP A 116 2.68 -6.58 16.10
CA ASP A 116 3.44 -6.95 17.29
C ASP A 116 4.34 -5.78 17.75
N ARG A 117 4.20 -5.43 19.03
CA ARG A 117 4.91 -4.32 19.65
C ARG A 117 6.42 -4.57 19.68
N GLY A 118 6.89 -5.82 19.73
CA GLY A 118 8.32 -6.15 19.69
C GLY A 118 8.93 -5.86 18.32
N ARG A 119 8.39 -6.51 17.29
CA ARG A 119 8.81 -6.41 15.88
C ARG A 119 8.72 -4.99 15.34
N THR A 120 7.59 -4.32 15.53
CA THR A 120 7.40 -2.93 15.06
C THR A 120 8.33 -1.94 15.76
N ARG A 121 8.60 -2.10 17.07
CA ARG A 121 9.59 -1.27 17.79
C ARG A 121 11.02 -1.50 17.29
N ARG A 122 11.38 -2.73 16.88
CA ARG A 122 12.68 -3.02 16.27
C ARG A 122 12.86 -2.21 14.99
N LEU A 123 11.90 -2.31 14.07
CA LEU A 123 11.89 -1.60 12.78
C LEU A 123 11.94 -0.07 12.95
N LEU A 124 11.22 0.48 13.94
CA LEU A 124 11.30 1.91 14.26
C LEU A 124 12.67 2.34 14.79
N ARG A 125 13.36 1.50 15.58
CA ARG A 125 14.73 1.76 16.05
C ARG A 125 15.77 1.66 14.92
N GLU A 126 15.54 0.76 13.96
CA GLU A 126 16.30 0.63 12.71
C GLU A 126 16.09 1.83 11.76
N GLY A 127 15.18 2.76 12.09
CA GLY A 127 14.99 4.01 11.37
C GLY A 127 14.03 3.93 10.18
N ALA A 128 13.29 2.83 10.03
CA ALA A 128 12.34 2.58 8.93
C ALA A 128 11.43 3.77 8.57
N PHE A 129 10.96 4.51 9.58
CA PHE A 129 10.08 5.68 9.42
C PHE A 129 10.70 6.84 8.62
N ARG A 130 12.03 6.90 8.48
CA ARG A 130 12.76 7.94 7.73
C ARG A 130 12.75 7.72 6.22
N PHE A 131 12.50 6.47 5.80
CA PHE A 131 12.52 6.04 4.41
C PHE A 131 11.12 5.94 3.80
N LEU A 132 10.10 6.45 4.51
CA LEU A 132 8.70 6.43 4.09
C LEU A 132 8.19 7.84 3.84
N VAL A 133 7.76 8.12 2.60
CA VAL A 133 7.22 9.42 2.13
C VAL A 133 6.07 9.92 3.00
N ALA A 134 5.19 9.01 3.42
CA ALA A 134 4.26 9.23 4.52
C ALA A 134 4.89 8.67 5.80
N PRO A 135 5.55 9.49 6.66
CA PRO A 135 6.35 8.98 7.76
C PRO A 135 5.48 8.24 8.78
N MET A 136 5.61 6.91 8.80
CA MET A 136 4.90 6.04 9.73
C MET A 136 5.48 6.19 11.13
N SER A 137 5.00 7.22 11.82
CA SER A 137 5.47 7.59 13.16
C SER A 137 5.07 6.56 14.22
N ALA A 138 5.79 6.56 15.33
CA ALA A 138 5.40 5.80 16.52
C ALA A 138 3.99 6.17 17.06
N LYS A 139 3.49 7.38 16.76
CA LYS A 139 2.10 7.79 17.09
C LYS A 139 1.10 7.05 16.20
N SER A 140 1.39 6.96 14.90
CA SER A 140 0.55 6.25 13.92
C SER A 140 0.39 4.78 14.29
N LEU A 141 1.48 4.08 14.65
CA LEU A 141 1.40 2.68 15.07
C LEU A 141 0.64 2.49 16.40
N ARG A 142 0.77 3.41 17.36
CA ARG A 142 -0.02 3.37 18.61
C ARG A 142 -1.51 3.53 18.32
N HIS A 143 -1.88 4.53 17.51
CA HIS A 143 -3.26 4.76 17.10
C HIS A 143 -3.88 3.52 16.44
N TRP A 144 -3.17 2.87 15.51
CA TRP A 144 -3.65 1.64 14.88
C TRP A 144 -3.79 0.48 15.87
N HIS A 145 -2.84 0.33 16.80
CA HIS A 145 -2.90 -0.70 17.83
C HIS A 145 -4.06 -0.47 18.81
N GLU A 146 -4.30 0.77 19.23
CA GLU A 146 -5.44 1.18 20.07
C GLU A 146 -6.79 0.98 19.34
N LEU A 147 -6.87 1.35 18.05
CA LEU A 147 -8.06 1.16 17.22
C LEU A 147 -8.43 -0.33 17.09
N LEU A 148 -7.44 -1.18 16.78
CA LEU A 148 -7.62 -2.62 16.70
C LEU A 148 -8.05 -3.23 18.03
N GLN A 149 -7.39 -2.84 19.13
CA GLN A 149 -7.69 -3.36 20.47
C GLN A 149 -9.12 -2.98 20.90
N ASN A 150 -9.50 -1.70 20.78
CA ASN A 150 -10.86 -1.22 21.08
C ASN A 150 -11.91 -1.95 20.24
N LYS A 151 -11.61 -2.26 18.97
CA LYS A 151 -12.53 -2.99 18.09
C LYS A 151 -12.65 -4.46 18.47
N LEU A 152 -11.53 -5.13 18.81
CA LEU A 152 -11.51 -6.51 19.29
C LEU A 152 -12.31 -6.67 20.58
N GLU A 153 -12.03 -5.83 21.59
CA GLU A 153 -12.73 -5.83 22.88
C GLU A 153 -14.24 -5.57 22.74
N ARG A 154 -14.65 -4.80 21.73
CA ARG A 154 -16.06 -4.61 21.39
C ARG A 154 -16.65 -5.87 20.75
N CYS A 155 -16.00 -6.44 19.75
CA CYS A 155 -16.50 -7.65 19.07
C CYS A 155 -16.55 -8.87 20.01
N GLN A 156 -15.60 -9.01 20.93
CA GLN A 156 -15.62 -10.04 21.97
C GLN A 156 -16.83 -9.85 22.90
N ARG A 157 -17.03 -8.66 23.50
CA ARG A 157 -18.19 -8.39 24.35
C ARG A 157 -19.53 -8.59 23.64
N GLU A 158 -19.65 -8.18 22.37
CA GLU A 158 -20.85 -8.44 21.58
C GLU A 158 -21.04 -9.95 21.35
N ASN A 159 -19.98 -10.70 21.06
CA ASN A 159 -20.05 -12.15 20.87
C ASN A 159 -20.43 -12.88 22.16
N ASP A 160 -19.78 -12.58 23.28
CA ASP A 160 -19.97 -13.26 24.56
C ASP A 160 -21.35 -13.01 25.19
N LEU A 161 -22.02 -11.90 24.82
CA LEU A 161 -23.32 -11.50 25.38
C LEU A 161 -24.50 -11.70 24.43
N VAL A 162 -24.30 -11.73 23.10
CA VAL A 162 -25.39 -11.72 22.11
C VAL A 162 -25.32 -12.89 21.14
N TYR A 163 -24.15 -13.17 20.56
CA TYR A 163 -24.05 -14.08 19.40
C TYR A 163 -23.59 -15.49 19.76
N LEU A 164 -22.77 -15.63 20.81
CA LEU A 164 -22.19 -16.88 21.31
C LEU A 164 -21.53 -17.74 20.21
N GLU A 165 -20.95 -17.11 19.19
CA GLU A 165 -20.35 -17.83 18.07
C GLU A 165 -18.93 -18.32 18.41
N PRO A 166 -18.54 -19.52 17.97
CA PRO A 166 -17.17 -20.00 18.13
C PRO A 166 -16.20 -19.17 17.28
N VAL A 167 -15.05 -18.82 17.86
CA VAL A 167 -13.94 -18.19 17.13
C VAL A 167 -13.21 -19.29 16.33
N PRO A 168 -13.18 -19.24 14.99
CA PRO A 168 -12.52 -20.28 14.18
C PRO A 168 -11.02 -20.31 14.45
N GLU A 169 -10.36 -21.46 14.41
CA GLU A 169 -8.90 -21.55 14.62
C GLU A 169 -8.10 -20.92 13.47
N ALA A 170 -8.50 -21.20 12.24
CA ALA A 170 -7.88 -20.65 11.03
C ALA A 170 -8.22 -19.17 10.84
N VAL A 171 -7.23 -18.38 10.41
CA VAL A 171 -7.43 -17.00 9.96
C VAL A 171 -8.22 -17.02 8.64
N PRO A 172 -9.33 -16.27 8.50
CA PRO A 172 -10.04 -16.15 7.23
C PRO A 172 -9.12 -15.60 6.13
N ILE A 173 -9.20 -16.19 4.94
CA ILE A 173 -8.37 -15.78 3.80
C ILE A 173 -8.80 -14.38 3.35
N VAL A 174 -7.85 -13.45 3.28
CA VAL A 174 -8.00 -12.20 2.52
C VAL A 174 -7.84 -12.59 1.04
N ALA A 175 -8.95 -12.81 0.34
CA ALA A 175 -8.89 -13.13 -1.08
C ALA A 175 -8.43 -11.90 -1.88
N ALA A 176 -7.47 -12.11 -2.79
CA ALA A 176 -7.06 -11.10 -3.75
C ALA A 176 -8.14 -10.91 -4.83
N SER A 177 -9.19 -10.15 -4.49
CA SER A 177 -10.00 -9.48 -5.50
C SER A 177 -9.15 -8.39 -6.11
N GLU A 178 -9.07 -8.39 -7.45
CA GLU A 178 -8.24 -7.52 -8.30
C GLU A 178 -7.99 -6.15 -7.66
N ALA A 179 -6.71 -5.92 -7.31
CA ALA A 179 -6.29 -4.66 -6.74
C ALA A 179 -6.73 -3.52 -7.66
N LEU A 180 -7.37 -2.50 -7.09
CA LEU A 180 -7.83 -1.32 -7.82
C LEU A 180 -6.64 -0.56 -8.41
N TYR A 181 -6.25 -0.95 -9.63
CA TYR A 181 -5.39 -0.19 -10.51
C TYR A 181 -6.26 0.67 -11.43
N PRO A 182 -6.36 1.96 -11.10
CA PRO A 182 -6.33 3.00 -12.12
C PRO A 182 -5.23 4.00 -11.75
N PHE A 183 -4.01 3.51 -11.60
CA PHE A 183 -2.84 4.34 -11.83
C PHE A 183 -2.47 4.14 -13.29
N ASP A 184 -3.01 5.00 -14.16
CA ASP A 184 -2.35 5.26 -15.43
C ASP A 184 -0.87 5.55 -15.12
N PRO A 185 0.08 4.93 -15.84
CA PRO A 185 1.49 5.18 -15.59
C PRO A 185 1.73 6.68 -15.79
N ILE A 186 2.10 7.37 -14.72
CA ILE A 186 2.65 8.72 -14.83
C ILE A 186 3.97 8.52 -15.55
N GLU A 187 3.97 8.74 -16.86
CA GLU A 187 5.16 8.79 -17.68
C GLU A 187 6.02 9.96 -17.20
N TYR A 188 6.90 9.66 -16.23
CA TYR A 188 8.08 10.47 -15.99
C TYR A 188 8.96 10.36 -17.22
N ALA A 189 8.66 11.20 -18.22
CA ALA A 189 9.60 11.55 -19.26
C ALA A 189 10.80 12.24 -18.58
N PHE A 190 11.73 11.42 -18.09
CA PHE A 190 13.10 11.84 -17.89
C PHE A 190 13.61 12.29 -19.25
N THR A 191 13.51 13.59 -19.47
CA THR A 191 14.20 14.25 -20.57
C THR A 191 15.67 14.24 -20.20
N ASP A 192 16.32 13.11 -20.52
CA ASP A 192 17.77 12.94 -20.51
C ASP A 192 18.36 13.95 -21.49
N SER A 193 18.50 15.18 -21.01
CA SER A 193 19.18 16.30 -21.65
C SER A 193 20.70 16.16 -21.49
N LEU A 194 21.17 14.92 -21.65
CA LEU A 194 22.55 14.57 -21.94
C LEU A 194 22.69 14.47 -23.45
N THR A 195 22.76 15.63 -24.11
CA THR A 195 23.31 15.73 -25.46
C THR A 195 24.84 15.64 -25.35
N PRO A 196 25.50 14.56 -25.81
CA PRO A 196 26.95 14.56 -25.94
C PRO A 196 27.28 15.41 -27.16
N HIS A 197 28.05 16.48 -26.98
CA HIS A 197 28.51 17.29 -28.10
C HIS A 197 29.39 16.47 -29.06
N ALA A 198 28.92 16.38 -30.30
CA ALA A 198 29.69 16.28 -31.55
C ALA A 198 30.74 15.16 -31.72
N SER A 199 30.55 14.38 -32.79
CA SER A 199 31.55 14.31 -33.87
C SER A 199 30.91 13.96 -35.21
N THR A 200 31.34 14.68 -36.23
CA THR A 200 30.80 14.73 -37.61
C THR A 200 31.26 13.59 -38.51
N ASN A 201 30.37 13.04 -39.34
CA ASN A 201 30.48 13.06 -40.83
C ASN A 201 29.48 12.11 -41.52
N GLY A 202 28.87 12.57 -42.63
CA GLY A 202 28.07 11.74 -43.55
C GLY A 202 26.86 12.48 -44.14
N HIS A 203 26.91 12.83 -45.43
CA HIS A 203 25.86 13.60 -46.12
C HIS A 203 24.59 12.79 -46.43
N GLY A 204 23.43 13.45 -46.36
CA GLY A 204 22.14 13.00 -46.91
C GLY A 204 21.13 14.16 -46.88
N ALA A 205 20.63 14.57 -48.04
CA ALA A 205 19.95 15.86 -48.24
C ALA A 205 18.52 15.97 -47.63
N GLU A 206 18.27 17.16 -47.05
CA GLU A 206 17.05 18.01 -47.04
C GLU A 206 15.62 17.45 -46.76
N PRO A 207 14.68 18.31 -46.29
CA PRO A 207 13.57 17.89 -45.45
C PRO A 207 12.19 17.84 -46.14
N GLU A 208 11.26 17.06 -45.56
CA GLU A 208 9.82 17.32 -45.69
C GLU A 208 9.17 17.49 -44.31
N GLU A 209 8.60 18.68 -44.08
CA GLU A 209 7.74 19.00 -42.94
C GLU A 209 6.26 18.56 -43.19
N PRO A 210 5.41 18.48 -42.15
CA PRO A 210 4.29 17.55 -42.14
C PRO A 210 3.04 18.06 -42.88
N ARG A 211 2.37 17.13 -43.58
CA ARG A 211 1.06 17.41 -44.19
C ARG A 211 -0.12 17.21 -43.22
N SER A 212 -0.60 18.36 -42.75
CA SER A 212 -2.03 18.72 -42.67
C SER A 212 -2.97 17.92 -41.76
N ALA A 213 -3.40 18.58 -40.67
CA ALA A 213 -4.68 18.31 -40.02
C ALA A 213 -5.87 18.77 -40.88
N ALA A 214 -6.98 18.02 -40.89
CA ALA A 214 -8.33 18.57 -41.11
C ALA A 214 -9.46 17.62 -40.66
N HIS A 215 -10.11 17.98 -39.55
CA HIS A 215 -11.55 17.84 -39.26
C HIS A 215 -12.33 16.54 -39.59
N ARG A 216 -12.82 15.91 -38.51
CA ARG A 216 -14.28 15.83 -38.28
C ARG A 216 -14.64 16.28 -36.85
N SER A 217 -15.17 17.49 -36.75
CA SER A 217 -15.98 18.03 -35.64
C SER A 217 -17.48 17.80 -35.97
N MET A 218 -18.53 17.99 -35.14
CA MET A 218 -18.76 18.31 -33.72
C MET A 218 -19.88 17.31 -33.22
N ASN A 219 -20.57 17.36 -32.07
CA ASN A 219 -20.62 18.18 -30.83
C ASN A 219 -21.25 17.28 -29.72
N THR A 220 -21.21 17.54 -28.41
CA THR A 220 -22.00 18.58 -27.72
C THR A 220 -21.53 18.81 -26.27
N SER A 221 -21.54 20.08 -25.85
CA SER A 221 -21.66 20.57 -24.46
C SER A 221 -20.75 19.97 -23.36
N SER A 222 -19.51 20.47 -23.28
CA SER A 222 -18.81 20.59 -21.99
C SER A 222 -19.21 21.91 -21.32
N GLN A 223 -19.90 21.87 -20.17
CA GLN A 223 -20.04 23.05 -19.31
C GLN A 223 -18.87 23.11 -18.32
N SER A 224 -18.18 24.25 -18.31
CA SER A 224 -17.07 24.51 -17.39
C SER A 224 -17.60 24.95 -16.02
N ILE A 225 -17.18 24.29 -14.94
CA ILE A 225 -17.35 24.77 -13.57
C ILE A 225 -15.96 25.14 -13.04
N GLY A 226 -15.51 26.35 -13.41
CA GLY A 226 -14.35 26.99 -12.82
C GLY A 226 -14.75 27.78 -11.57
N GLY A 227 -14.59 27.18 -10.39
CA GLY A 227 -14.73 27.89 -9.10
C GLY A 227 -13.41 28.57 -8.72
N THR A 228 -13.39 29.90 -8.69
CA THR A 228 -12.24 30.67 -8.20
C THR A 228 -12.27 30.80 -6.68
N PHE A 229 -11.12 30.64 -6.03
CA PHE A 229 -10.98 30.79 -4.58
C PHE A 229 -11.14 32.24 -4.12
N ARG A 230 -12.03 32.46 -3.15
CA ARG A 230 -11.91 33.44 -2.06
C ARG A 230 -12.49 32.85 -0.79
#